data_AF-N1PPZ0-F1
#
_entry.id   AF-N1PPZ0-F1
#
_cell.length_a   1.000
_cell.length_b   1.000
_cell.length_c   1.000
_cell.angle_alpha   90.00
_cell.angle_beta   90.00
_cell.angle_gamma   90.00
#
_symmetry.space_group_name_H-M   'P 1'
#
loop_
_entity.id
_entity.type
_entity.pdbx_description
1 polymer ?
#
loop_
_entity_poly.entity_id
_entity_poly.type
_entity_poly.pdbx_seq_one_letter_code
_entity_poly.pdbx_strand_id
1 'polypeptide(L)'
;MVIQVVTSTFLKSITVGGRQLTLKFARETRDWRRTSLAPEIQNKFVSAMAKADVPANAATAIMAESEHPSQKDSYPHFTVVYEDSQGNHLSTRHVYP
;
A
#
# COMPACT_ATOMS: atom_id res chain seq x y z
N MET A 1 11.48 9.45 6.53
CA MET A 1 10.17 10.05 6.90
C MET A 1 9.18 8.92 7.04
N VAL A 2 8.46 8.80 8.16
CA VAL A 2 7.49 7.73 8.38
C VAL A 2 6.12 8.25 7.93
N ILE A 3 5.48 7.59 6.97
CA ILE A 3 4.13 7.94 6.56
C ILE A 3 3.16 7.54 7.67
N GLN A 4 2.45 8.51 8.24
CA GLN A 4 1.42 8.28 9.23
C GLN A 4 0.05 8.27 8.55
N VAL A 5 -0.56 7.08 8.44
CA VAL A 5 -1.92 6.91 7.92
C VAL A 5 -2.92 7.21 9.03
N VAL A 6 -3.81 8.17 8.80
CA VAL A 6 -4.88 8.56 9.74
C VAL A 6 -6.14 7.75 9.45
N THR A 7 -6.53 7.65 8.17
CA THR A 7 -7.65 6.81 7.75
C THR A 7 -7.32 6.05 6.48
N SER A 8 -7.85 4.83 6.37
CA SER A 8 -7.72 3.98 5.18
C SER A 8 -9.06 3.35 4.81
N THR A 9 -9.18 2.92 3.56
CA THR A 9 -10.35 2.24 3.04
C THR A 9 -9.94 0.87 2.52
N PHE A 10 -10.74 -0.14 2.87
CA PHE A 10 -10.58 -1.49 2.37
C PHE A 10 -10.73 -1.52 0.85
N LEU A 11 -9.82 -2.26 0.20
CA LEU A 11 -9.82 -2.42 -1.25
C LEU A 11 -10.13 -3.87 -1.61
N LYS A 12 -9.29 -4.82 -1.15
CA LYS A 12 -9.46 -6.25 -1.42
C LYS A 12 -8.59 -7.08 -0.47
N SER A 13 -8.98 -8.32 -0.20
CA SER A 13 -8.07 -9.30 0.42
C SER A 13 -7.53 -10.24 -0.65
N ILE A 14 -6.22 -10.48 -0.63
CA ILE A 14 -5.51 -11.38 -1.54
C ILE A 14 -4.74 -12.44 -0.76
N THR A 15 -4.35 -13.53 -1.43
CA THR A 15 -3.46 -14.53 -0.87
C THR A 15 -2.07 -14.36 -1.49
N VAL A 16 -1.05 -14.09 -0.67
CA VAL A 16 0.36 -13.96 -1.09
C VAL A 16 1.18 -14.94 -0.27
N GLY A 17 1.96 -15.81 -0.94
CA GLY A 17 2.80 -16.80 -0.25
C GLY A 17 2.02 -17.74 0.68
N GLY A 18 0.77 -18.08 0.34
CA GLY A 18 -0.11 -18.94 1.15
C GLY A 18 -0.77 -18.23 2.34
N ARG A 19 -0.64 -16.91 2.46
CA ARG A 19 -1.20 -16.12 3.56
C ARG A 19 -2.17 -15.07 3.06
N GLN A 20 -3.18 -14.77 3.88
CA GLN A 20 -4.13 -13.72 3.57
C GLN A 20 -3.53 -12.35 3.91
N LEU A 21 -3.57 -11.43 2.94
CA LEU A 21 -3.13 -10.05 3.08
C LEU A 21 -4.30 -9.12 2.75
N THR A 22 -4.59 -8.21 3.67
CA THR A 22 -5.64 -7.20 3.48
C THR A 22 -5.04 -5.99 2.79
N LEU A 23 -5.53 -5.67 1.59
CA LEU A 23 -5.14 -4.47 0.85
C LEU A 23 -6.09 -3.33 1.17
N LYS A 24 -5.51 -2.20 1.53
CA LYS A 24 -6.21 -0.94 1.78
C LYS A 24 -5.52 0.19 1.01
N PHE A 25 -6.19 1.33 0.95
CA PHE A 25 -5.61 2.55 0.44
C PHE A 25 -5.83 3.67 1.46
N ALA A 26 -4.81 4.50 1.74
CA ALA A 26 -4.93 5.61 2.68
C ALA A 26 -5.89 6.68 2.12
N ARG A 27 -6.91 7.11 2.85
CA ARG A 27 -7.70 8.29 2.48
C ARG A 27 -7.11 9.56 3.07
N GLU A 28 -6.44 9.43 4.19
CA GLU A 28 -5.85 10.56 4.89
C GLU A 28 -4.56 10.10 5.54
N THR A 29 -3.51 10.86 5.29
CA THR A 29 -2.26 10.83 6.05
C THR A 29 -2.16 12.13 6.82
N ARG A 30 -1.14 12.25 7.67
CA ARG A 30 -0.86 13.51 8.36
C ARG A 30 -0.60 14.67 7.39
N ASP A 31 -0.10 14.38 6.20
CA ASP A 31 0.39 15.39 5.26
C ASP A 31 -0.62 15.71 4.13
N TRP A 32 -1.52 14.77 3.81
CA TRP A 32 -2.48 14.95 2.72
C TRP A 32 -3.76 14.14 2.91
N ARG A 33 -4.80 14.52 2.15
CA ARG A 33 -6.09 13.82 2.12
C ARG A 33 -6.55 13.59 0.68
N ARG A 34 -7.09 12.40 0.40
CA ARG A 34 -7.75 12.05 -0.87
C ARG A 34 -9.17 11.55 -0.63
N THR A 35 -10.09 11.97 -1.49
CA THR A 35 -11.51 11.62 -1.39
C THR A 35 -11.80 10.23 -1.96
N SER A 36 -11.16 9.91 -3.08
CA SER A 36 -11.34 8.65 -3.80
C SER A 36 -10.05 8.23 -4.50
N LEU A 37 -10.05 7.00 -5.00
CA LEU A 37 -8.96 6.44 -5.78
C LEU A 37 -9.54 5.79 -7.03
N ALA A 38 -9.01 6.12 -8.20
CA ALA A 38 -9.53 5.60 -9.46
C ALA A 38 -9.49 4.05 -9.48
N PRO A 39 -10.54 3.36 -9.96
CA PRO A 39 -10.59 1.90 -10.00
C PRO A 39 -9.41 1.27 -10.75
N GLU A 40 -8.89 1.93 -11.78
CA GLU A 40 -7.71 1.48 -12.51
C GLU A 40 -6.47 1.41 -11.61
N ILE A 41 -6.24 2.44 -10.78
CA ILE A 41 -5.11 2.48 -9.84
C ILE A 41 -5.29 1.42 -8.76
N GLN A 42 -6.53 1.20 -8.30
CA GLN A 42 -6.84 0.13 -7.36
C GLN A 42 -6.45 -1.24 -7.92
N ASN A 43 -6.82 -1.52 -9.18
CA ASN A 43 -6.50 -2.77 -9.84
C ASN A 43 -4.99 -2.94 -10.06
N LYS A 44 -4.29 -1.89 -10.51
CA LYS A 44 -2.83 -1.90 -10.64
C LYS A 44 -2.15 -2.22 -9.31
N PHE A 45 -2.60 -1.59 -8.22
CA PHE A 45 -2.07 -1.86 -6.89
C PHE A 45 -2.30 -3.31 -6.46
N VAL A 46 -3.49 -3.86 -6.67
CA VAL A 46 -3.78 -5.29 -6.37
C VAL A 46 -2.85 -6.21 -7.15
N SER A 47 -2.65 -5.95 -8.44
CA SER A 47 -1.77 -6.73 -9.29
C SER A 47 -0.30 -6.66 -8.84
N ALA A 48 0.15 -5.46 -8.44
CA ALA A 48 1.49 -5.23 -7.92
C ALA A 48 1.73 -6.03 -6.62
N MET A 49 0.78 -5.96 -5.69
CA MET A 49 0.85 -6.64 -4.40
C MET A 49 0.82 -8.17 -4.51
N ALA A 50 0.20 -8.72 -5.55
CA ALA A 50 0.20 -10.16 -5.79
C ALA A 50 1.60 -10.72 -6.12
N LYS A 51 2.52 -9.87 -6.60
CA LYS A 51 3.91 -10.23 -6.96
C LYS A 51 4.94 -9.65 -5.99
N ALA A 52 4.52 -8.80 -5.06
CA ALA A 52 5.40 -8.08 -4.16
C ALA A 52 6.01 -9.02 -3.10
N ASP A 53 7.23 -8.70 -2.68
CA ASP A 53 7.82 -9.28 -1.47
C ASP A 53 7.20 -8.62 -0.23
N VAL A 54 6.25 -9.32 0.37
CA VAL A 54 5.49 -8.88 1.53
C VAL A 54 6.18 -9.36 2.81
N PRO A 55 6.41 -8.48 3.82
CA PRO A 55 6.98 -8.89 5.08
C PRO A 55 6.22 -10.07 5.71
N ALA A 56 6.95 -11.06 6.24
CA ALA A 56 6.38 -12.28 6.80
C ALA A 56 5.50 -12.06 8.05
N ASN A 57 5.41 -10.86 8.59
CA ASN A 57 4.53 -10.50 9.70
C ASN A 57 3.42 -9.53 9.27
N ALA A 58 3.38 -9.13 8.00
CA ALA A 58 2.33 -8.25 7.51
C ALA A 58 0.99 -8.99 7.41
N ALA A 59 -0.05 -8.35 7.93
CA ALA A 59 -1.45 -8.73 7.77
C ALA A 59 -2.21 -7.71 6.91
N THR A 60 -1.76 -6.46 6.91
CA THR A 60 -2.35 -5.37 6.12
C THR A 60 -1.27 -4.66 5.30
N ALA A 61 -1.61 -4.32 4.06
CA ALA A 61 -0.83 -3.44 3.20
C ALA A 61 -1.68 -2.24 2.78
N ILE A 62 -1.21 -1.04 3.09
CA ILE A 62 -1.91 0.21 2.85
C ILE A 62 -1.15 1.00 1.79
N MET A 63 -1.76 1.23 0.63
CA MET A 63 -1.21 2.15 -0.36
C MET A 63 -1.33 3.58 0.15
N ALA A 64 -0.21 4.16 0.56
CA ALA A 64 -0.11 5.55 0.94
C ALA A 64 -0.12 6.42 -0.31
N GLU A 65 0.97 6.40 -1.07
CA GLU A 65 1.11 7.25 -2.26
C GLU A 65 0.84 6.44 -3.52
N SER A 66 0.03 7.00 -4.41
CA SER A 66 -0.14 6.49 -5.76
C SER A 66 1.12 6.76 -6.58
N GLU A 67 1.18 6.10 -7.73
CA GLU A 67 2.19 6.28 -8.78
C GLU A 67 2.76 7.71 -8.85
N HIS A 68 4.03 7.87 -8.48
CA HIS A 68 4.77 9.11 -8.69
C HIS A 68 6.20 8.81 -9.18
N PRO A 69 6.71 9.55 -10.18
CA PRO A 69 8.11 9.44 -10.55
C PRO A 69 8.95 9.98 -9.39
N SER A 70 9.98 9.24 -8.96
CA SER A 70 10.99 9.83 -8.09
C SER A 70 11.93 10.70 -8.96
N GLN A 71 12.55 11.72 -8.38
CA GLN A 71 13.54 12.55 -9.11
C GLN A 71 14.75 11.76 -9.62
N LYS A 72 14.92 10.50 -9.20
CA LYS A 72 16.09 9.64 -9.46
C LYS A 72 15.76 8.37 -10.25
N ASP A 73 14.47 8.00 -10.30
CA ASP A 73 13.97 6.78 -10.92
C ASP A 73 12.59 7.10 -11.51
N SER A 74 12.50 7.11 -12.84
CA SER A 74 11.26 7.39 -13.57
C SER A 74 10.29 6.22 -13.53
N TYR A 75 10.62 5.12 -12.84
CA TYR A 75 9.72 3.99 -12.74
C TYR A 75 8.56 4.30 -11.78
N PRO A 76 7.32 4.16 -12.26
CA PRO A 76 6.15 4.30 -11.41
C PRO A 76 6.19 3.29 -10.26
N HIS A 77 6.03 3.75 -9.03
CA HIS A 77 5.95 2.90 -7.85
C HIS A 77 4.84 3.37 -6.90
N PHE A 78 4.33 2.43 -6.11
CA PHE A 78 3.42 2.68 -5.01
C PHE A 78 4.20 2.72 -3.71
N THR A 79 3.94 3.71 -2.86
CA THR A 79 4.44 3.69 -1.48
C THR A 79 3.45 2.93 -0.61
N VAL A 80 3.89 1.81 -0.04
CA VAL A 80 3.04 0.88 0.70
C VAL A 80 3.50 0.80 2.14
N VAL A 81 2.58 1.04 3.07
CA VAL A 81 2.77 0.84 4.50
C VAL A 81 2.27 -0.56 4.86
N TYR A 82 3.12 -1.36 5.47
CA TYR A 82 2.78 -2.68 6.00
C TYR A 82 2.51 -2.60 7.49
N GLU A 83 1.43 -3.24 7.91
CA GLU A 83 1.04 -3.38 9.30
C GLU A 83 0.84 -4.85 9.67
N ASP A 84 1.09 -5.18 10.93
CA ASP A 84 0.75 -6.49 11.49
C ASP A 84 -0.77 -6.60 11.77
N SER A 85 -1.18 -7.71 12.39
CA SER A 85 -2.59 -7.96 12.74
C SER A 85 -3.11 -7.06 13.86
N GLN A 86 -2.23 -6.40 14.61
CA GLN A 86 -2.56 -5.47 15.68
C GLN A 86 -2.62 -4.02 15.18
N GLY A 87 -2.27 -3.77 13.91
CA GLY A 87 -2.19 -2.43 13.32
C GLY A 87 -0.87 -1.72 13.63
N ASN A 88 0.15 -2.44 14.11
CA ASN A 88 1.47 -1.83 14.32
C ASN A 88 2.18 -1.68 12.97
N HIS A 89 2.80 -0.52 12.77
CA HIS A 89 3.64 -0.28 11.60
C HIS A 89 4.84 -1.23 11.58
N LEU A 90 4.98 -1.99 10.50
CA LEU A 90 6.11 -2.88 10.27
C LEU A 90 7.18 -2.24 9.41
N SER A 91 6.78 -1.71 8.25
CA SER A 91 7.69 -1.07 7.31
C SER A 91 6.93 -0.27 6.25
N THR A 92 7.62 0.68 5.62
CA THR A 92 7.19 1.29 4.36
C THR A 92 8.09 0.77 3.24
N ARG A 93 7.51 0.29 2.14
CA ARG A 93 8.27 -0.16 0.95
C ARG A 93 7.68 0.43 -0.32
N HIS A 94 8.53 0.60 -1.32
CA HIS A 94 8.08 0.88 -2.69
C HIS A 94 7.74 -0.43 -3.39
N VAL A 95 6.56 -0.49 -4.00
CA VAL A 95 6.07 -1.65 -4.74
C VAL A 95 5.83 -1.23 -6.18
N TYR A 96 6.43 -1.97 -7.12
CA TYR A 96 6.33 -1.70 -8.54
C TYR A 96 5.15 -2.45 -9.17
N PRO A 97 4.41 -1.83 -10.12
CA PRO A 97 3.28 -2.45 -10.83
C PRO A 97 3.63 -3.75 -11.58
#